data_AF-A0AB34JM45-F1
#
_entry.id   AF-A0AB34JM45-F1
#
_cell.length_a   1.000
_cell.length_b   1.000
_cell.length_c   1.000
_cell.angle_alpha   90.00
_cell.angle_beta   90.00
_cell.angle_gamma   90.00
#
_symmetry.space_group_name_H-M   'P 1'
#
loop_
_entity.id
_entity.type
_entity.pdbx_description
1 polymer ?
#
loop_
_entity_poly.entity_id
_entity_poly.type
_entity_poly.pdbx_seq_one_letter_code
_entity_poly.pdbx_strand_id
1 'polypeptide(L)'
;MLQTAPPHRSAALPYTGRVLFHAAECTPRWREFRGLEDATALHYRNSGDYDYYQGVDLEPDHRPWPVDGARQYFSAGIDFSSGGMKNASLASGRLQVGECTAPSTDGEVNGTWHTQWVGPFTTHGGYDWTTVSWVDPAFIMRGRRRGESVGLAAHWMGPVDVQRKQALGLPPLHLHHVHMTASPDDTFLSPFFQWHHGRVIMTHGDWNFDGMPGEENGTVDAMGQDYRPAKVLKVLSDRPSINVEVNDVRPAGSPPLQWYFQVTVLVVNNLDDARAAGHRPLSSIKTQAPDGEGMLVGGQTGLVFPYFAPRTEDTMMYHSIRMPEDGEMVHVYFHAHQRTHQATLLFGGPPSALGLDAIAAAGRHVSVLPTQVYTNTTGVAKNNVQMRSLLEERSHVRGVPLVCTMEGRVQRLSGYGFTTPKAWDRAAYPSCIRWSFSKGEVFTSVAFNGPIDFDVPEPNVFWDGVGQRLPGTMAQHSIYIFFYLPTDQPPSQDTPASRYYFFSDCDGPGNPQVQCLPYQVHTSHVKALVHWPKGSLLLVSGSILIGLVVLRFRRGAAKIQLI
;
A
#
# COMPACT_ATOMS: atom_id res chain seq x y z
N MET A 1 6.92 -40.09 5.10
CA MET A 1 7.25 -39.38 3.86
C MET A 1 5.96 -39.22 3.06
N LEU A 2 5.22 -38.13 3.28
CA LEU A 2 4.13 -37.76 2.39
C LEU A 2 4.77 -37.02 1.21
N GLN A 3 4.68 -37.57 0.01
CA GLN A 3 4.98 -36.82 -1.22
C GLN A 3 3.94 -35.71 -1.30
N THR A 4 4.30 -34.51 -0.85
CA THR A 4 3.51 -33.32 -1.12
C THR A 4 3.55 -33.12 -2.63
N ALA A 5 2.37 -33.14 -3.27
CA ALA A 5 2.26 -32.68 -4.64
C ALA A 5 2.94 -31.30 -4.74
N PRO A 6 3.71 -31.03 -5.81
CA PRO A 6 4.36 -29.74 -5.96
C PRO A 6 3.29 -28.64 -5.80
N PRO A 7 3.56 -27.60 -4.99
CA PRO A 7 2.58 -26.55 -4.74
C PRO A 7 2.09 -26.03 -6.09
N HIS A 8 0.77 -26.07 -6.30
CA HIS A 8 0.15 -25.39 -7.42
C HIS A 8 0.51 -23.91 -7.26
N ARG A 9 1.44 -23.41 -8.09
CA ARG A 9 1.60 -21.97 -8.25
C ARG A 9 0.23 -21.43 -8.64
N SER A 10 -0.30 -20.48 -7.89
CA SER A 10 -1.52 -19.79 -8.29
C SER A 10 -1.34 -19.34 -9.73
N ALA A 11 -2.40 -19.42 -10.54
CA ALA A 11 -2.36 -18.89 -11.90
C ALA A 11 -2.23 -17.38 -11.79
N ALA A 12 -1.00 -16.90 -11.61
CA ALA A 12 -0.69 -15.50 -11.55
C ALA A 12 -1.27 -14.86 -12.82
N LEU A 13 -1.94 -13.72 -12.65
CA LEU A 13 -2.34 -12.92 -13.80
C LEU A 13 -1.09 -12.68 -14.64
N PRO A 14 -1.12 -12.95 -15.95
CA PRO A 14 0.09 -12.86 -16.75
C PRO A 14 0.61 -11.41 -16.72
N TYR A 15 1.87 -11.27 -16.33
CA TYR A 15 2.65 -10.05 -16.56
C TYR A 15 2.96 -10.05 -18.05
N THR A 16 2.52 -9.02 -18.77
CA THR A 16 2.67 -9.01 -20.22
C THR A 16 3.56 -7.84 -20.64
N GLY A 17 4.71 -8.17 -21.23
CA GLY A 17 5.45 -7.22 -22.07
C GLY A 17 4.61 -6.67 -23.21
N ARG A 18 3.44 -7.28 -23.53
CA ARG A 18 2.45 -6.78 -24.50
C ARG A 18 1.91 -5.39 -24.15
N VAL A 19 1.79 -5.04 -22.87
CA VAL A 19 1.23 -3.74 -22.46
C VAL A 19 2.18 -2.59 -22.82
N LEU A 20 3.49 -2.82 -22.78
CA LEU A 20 4.52 -1.82 -23.10
C LEU A 20 4.50 -1.39 -24.57
N PHE A 21 4.18 -2.30 -25.49
CA PHE A 21 4.29 -2.02 -26.93
C PHE A 21 3.26 -1.01 -27.44
N HIS A 22 2.09 -0.90 -26.81
CA HIS A 22 1.05 0.04 -27.27
C HIS A 22 1.36 1.51 -26.98
N ALA A 23 2.23 1.81 -26.00
CA ALA A 23 2.63 3.18 -25.72
C ALA A 23 3.51 3.79 -26.84
N ALA A 24 4.21 2.95 -27.63
CA ALA A 24 5.10 3.41 -28.69
C ALA A 24 4.39 4.04 -29.90
N GLU A 25 3.11 3.70 -30.13
CA GLU A 25 2.31 4.25 -31.24
C GLU A 25 1.64 5.58 -30.89
N CYS A 26 1.72 6.00 -29.64
CA CYS A 26 1.11 7.22 -29.18
C CYS A 26 1.99 8.46 -29.42
N THR A 27 1.38 9.52 -29.98
CA THR A 27 1.96 10.87 -29.95
C THR A 27 1.28 11.71 -28.87
N PRO A 28 1.92 11.94 -27.70
CA PRO A 28 1.32 12.68 -26.61
C PRO A 28 1.03 14.13 -26.97
N ARG A 29 -0.13 14.62 -26.54
CA ARG A 29 -0.44 16.05 -26.48
C ARG A 29 0.06 16.59 -25.15
N TRP A 30 1.05 17.48 -25.22
CA TRP A 30 1.69 18.06 -24.04
C TRP A 30 0.95 19.30 -23.55
N ARG A 31 0.84 19.42 -22.22
CA ARG A 31 0.41 20.63 -21.51
C ARG A 31 1.14 20.75 -20.18
N GLU A 32 0.99 21.87 -19.49
CA GLU A 32 1.60 22.06 -18.16
C GLU A 32 0.97 21.13 -17.12
N PHE A 33 1.78 20.50 -16.27
CA PHE A 33 1.35 19.56 -15.24
C PHE A 33 0.43 20.20 -14.19
N ARG A 34 0.69 21.46 -13.81
CA ARG A 34 -0.18 22.25 -12.91
C ARG A 34 -1.64 22.41 -13.38
N GLY A 35 -1.93 22.08 -14.64
CA GLY A 35 -3.30 22.04 -15.16
C GLY A 35 -4.07 20.76 -14.79
N LEU A 36 -3.45 19.83 -14.06
CA LEU A 36 -4.12 18.68 -13.46
C LEU A 36 -4.72 19.06 -12.10
N GLU A 37 -5.81 18.37 -11.73
CA GLU A 37 -6.43 18.54 -10.43
C GLU A 37 -5.56 17.92 -9.33
N ASP A 38 -5.38 18.68 -8.25
CA ASP A 38 -4.54 18.34 -7.08
C ASP A 38 -3.14 17.84 -7.43
N ALA A 39 -2.59 18.41 -8.51
CA ALA A 39 -1.25 18.15 -9.00
C ALA A 39 -0.19 18.63 -8.00
N THR A 40 0.64 17.71 -7.52
CA THR A 40 1.81 18.02 -6.72
C THR A 40 3.03 17.25 -7.17
N ALA A 41 4.19 17.86 -7.00
CA ALA A 41 5.46 17.22 -7.25
C ALA A 41 6.52 17.78 -6.30
N LEU A 42 7.21 16.91 -5.55
CA LEU A 42 8.32 17.27 -4.67
C LEU A 42 9.56 16.50 -5.07
N HIS A 43 10.71 17.12 -4.86
CA HIS A 43 12.01 16.47 -4.96
C HIS A 43 12.77 16.60 -3.64
N TYR A 44 13.39 15.51 -3.21
CA TYR A 44 14.26 15.47 -2.03
C TYR A 44 15.63 14.96 -2.46
N ARG A 45 16.72 15.52 -1.92
CA ARG A 45 18.07 15.19 -2.39
C ARG A 45 18.64 13.90 -1.81
N ASN A 46 17.97 13.37 -0.79
CA ASN A 46 18.35 12.17 -0.06
C ASN A 46 17.16 11.73 0.80
N SER A 47 17.25 10.55 1.42
CA SER A 47 16.19 10.05 2.30
C SER A 47 16.03 10.81 3.60
N GLY A 48 17.08 11.48 4.11
CA GLY A 48 16.94 12.36 5.26
C GLY A 48 16.01 13.54 4.93
N ASP A 49 16.26 14.23 3.82
CA ASP A 49 15.37 15.30 3.35
C ASP A 49 13.92 14.79 3.20
N TYR A 50 13.73 13.57 2.66
CA TYR A 50 12.43 12.94 2.50
C TYR A 50 11.72 12.67 3.85
N ASP A 51 12.40 12.00 4.79
CA ASP A 51 11.85 11.68 6.11
C ASP A 51 11.48 12.94 6.89
N TYR A 52 12.27 14.00 6.71
CA TYR A 52 12.06 15.29 7.36
C TYR A 52 11.17 16.26 6.57
N TYR A 53 10.58 15.82 5.44
CA TYR A 53 9.77 16.66 4.56
C TYR A 53 10.47 17.94 4.05
N GLN A 54 11.81 17.92 3.94
CA GLN A 54 12.64 19.04 3.48
C GLN A 54 12.79 19.05 1.95
N GLY A 55 11.65 18.96 1.27
CA GLY A 55 11.59 18.88 -0.19
C GLY A 55 11.68 20.23 -0.89
N VAL A 56 11.91 20.17 -2.19
CA VAL A 56 11.74 21.27 -3.14
C VAL A 56 10.44 21.03 -3.89
N ASP A 57 9.56 22.03 -3.87
CA ASP A 57 8.36 22.04 -4.72
C ASP A 57 8.72 22.25 -6.19
N LEU A 58 8.30 21.31 -7.03
CA LEU A 58 8.51 21.39 -8.47
C LEU A 58 7.40 22.14 -9.20
N GLU A 59 6.34 22.57 -8.50
CA GLU A 59 5.24 23.38 -9.04
C GLU A 59 4.83 24.49 -8.04
N PRO A 60 5.72 25.46 -7.75
CA PRO A 60 5.52 26.45 -6.68
C PRO A 60 4.33 27.39 -6.87
N ASP A 61 3.73 27.43 -8.06
CA ASP A 61 2.54 28.24 -8.38
C ASP A 61 1.22 27.55 -8.01
N HIS A 62 1.23 26.32 -7.48
CA HIS A 62 0.01 25.60 -7.13
C HIS A 62 -0.61 26.07 -5.80
N ARG A 63 -1.76 25.49 -5.42
CA ARG A 63 -2.34 25.73 -4.09
C ARG A 63 -1.28 25.39 -3.03
N PRO A 64 -0.99 26.27 -2.06
CA PRO A 64 -0.06 25.95 -0.99
C PRO A 64 -0.46 24.61 -0.40
N TRP A 65 0.51 23.72 -0.24
CA TRP A 65 0.34 22.47 0.48
C TRP A 65 -0.50 22.75 1.72
N PRO A 66 -1.67 22.09 1.88
CA PRO A 66 -2.57 22.38 2.98
C PRO A 66 -1.76 22.25 4.25
N VAL A 67 -1.69 23.41 4.89
CA VAL A 67 -0.52 23.89 5.60
C VAL A 67 -0.09 22.87 6.63
N ASP A 68 1.23 22.68 6.66
CA ASP A 68 2.08 21.95 7.55
C ASP A 68 1.54 21.60 8.95
N GLY A 69 0.59 22.30 9.57
CA GLY A 69 0.09 21.99 10.92
C GLY A 69 -0.34 20.54 11.17
N ALA A 70 -1.04 19.87 10.24
CA ALA A 70 -1.43 18.46 10.43
C ALA A 70 -0.25 17.50 10.18
N ARG A 71 0.62 17.77 9.21
CA ARG A 71 1.84 16.99 8.96
C ARG A 71 2.88 17.21 10.07
N GLN A 72 3.05 18.45 10.53
CA GLN A 72 3.78 18.90 11.73
C GLN A 72 3.29 18.18 12.97
N TYR A 73 1.97 18.03 13.13
CA TYR A 73 1.40 17.35 14.27
C TYR A 73 1.82 15.88 14.32
N PHE A 74 1.79 15.17 13.18
CA PHE A 74 2.30 13.80 13.10
C PHE A 74 3.83 13.71 13.08
N SER A 75 4.53 14.77 12.68
CA SER A 75 5.98 14.87 12.70
C SER A 75 6.52 15.67 13.88
N ALA A 76 5.83 15.58 15.04
CA ALA A 76 6.20 16.26 16.28
C ALA A 76 7.72 16.21 16.52
N GLY A 77 8.39 17.35 16.32
CA GLY A 77 9.84 17.50 16.40
C GLY A 77 10.52 18.06 15.14
N ILE A 78 9.83 18.16 14.00
CA ILE A 78 10.36 18.80 12.79
C ILE A 78 9.94 20.28 12.78
N ASP A 79 10.92 21.17 12.82
CA ASP A 79 10.69 22.60 12.64
C ASP A 79 10.61 22.95 11.15
N PHE A 80 9.40 22.96 10.60
CA PHE A 80 9.17 23.41 9.21
C PHE A 80 9.36 24.93 9.04
N SER A 81 9.50 25.69 10.13
CA SER A 81 9.74 27.13 10.05
C SER A 81 11.20 27.49 9.71
N SER A 82 12.15 26.60 9.99
CA SER A 82 13.57 26.77 9.63
C SER A 82 13.97 26.12 8.30
N GLY A 83 13.16 25.17 7.81
CA GLY A 83 13.35 24.49 6.52
C GLY A 83 12.38 25.00 5.46
N GLY A 84 12.34 26.30 5.20
CA GLY A 84 11.53 26.85 4.11
C GLY A 84 11.82 26.05 2.83
N MET A 85 10.78 25.46 2.22
CA MET A 85 10.89 24.82 0.91
C MET A 85 11.71 25.74 0.03
N LYS A 86 12.94 25.32 -0.28
CA LYS A 86 13.82 26.17 -1.05
C LYS A 86 13.20 26.21 -2.43
N ASN A 87 12.80 27.40 -2.89
CA ASN A 87 12.53 27.64 -4.31
C ASN A 87 13.84 27.36 -5.06
N ALA A 88 14.11 26.10 -5.37
CA ALA A 88 15.19 25.76 -6.25
C ALA A 88 14.69 26.02 -7.66
N SER A 89 15.46 26.78 -8.44
CA SER A 89 15.28 26.84 -9.88
C SER A 89 15.37 25.40 -10.38
N LEU A 90 14.24 24.85 -10.84
CA LEU A 90 14.18 23.56 -11.51
C LEU A 90 15.19 23.55 -12.65
N ALA A 91 16.29 22.81 -12.48
CA ALA A 91 17.18 22.50 -13.60
C ALA A 91 16.39 21.77 -14.73
N SER A 92 15.24 21.18 -14.41
CA SER A 92 14.35 20.44 -15.30
C SER A 92 13.30 21.29 -16.05
N GLY A 93 13.20 22.59 -15.80
CA GLY A 93 12.08 23.39 -16.34
C GLY A 93 10.73 23.02 -15.71
N ARG A 94 9.62 23.58 -16.23
CA ARG A 94 8.26 23.28 -15.75
C ARG A 94 7.87 21.84 -16.06
N LEU A 95 7.18 21.15 -15.14
CA LEU A 95 6.69 19.81 -15.42
C LEU A 95 5.58 19.87 -16.47
N GLN A 96 5.58 18.87 -17.32
CA GLN A 96 4.62 18.68 -18.38
C GLN A 96 3.87 17.36 -18.16
N VAL A 97 2.67 17.34 -18.72
CA VAL A 97 1.88 16.12 -18.86
C VAL A 97 1.59 15.88 -20.33
N GLY A 98 1.96 14.70 -20.81
CA GLY A 98 1.67 14.22 -22.16
C GLY A 98 0.52 13.23 -22.10
N GLU A 99 -0.54 13.43 -22.89
CA GLU A 99 -1.73 12.56 -22.87
C GLU A 99 -2.05 12.02 -24.26
N CYS A 100 -2.49 10.76 -24.35
CA CYS A 100 -3.00 10.19 -25.60
C CYS A 100 -3.83 8.92 -25.41
N THR A 101 -4.58 8.60 -26.45
CA THR A 101 -5.39 7.38 -26.54
C THR A 101 -5.08 6.58 -27.78
N ALA A 102 -5.18 5.26 -27.69
CA ALA A 102 -5.16 4.34 -28.84
C ALA A 102 -6.22 3.26 -28.65
N PRO A 103 -6.97 2.85 -29.69
CA PRO A 103 -7.91 1.72 -29.57
C PRO A 103 -7.14 0.42 -29.28
N SER A 104 -7.74 -0.52 -28.54
CA SER A 104 -7.19 -1.87 -28.42
C SER A 104 -7.33 -2.61 -29.75
N THR A 105 -6.24 -3.17 -30.27
CA THR A 105 -6.21 -3.84 -31.58
C THR A 105 -6.21 -5.37 -31.49
N ASP A 106 -6.11 -5.93 -30.30
CA ASP A 106 -6.01 -7.39 -30.08
C ASP A 106 -7.35 -8.13 -30.04
N GLY A 107 -8.46 -7.40 -29.99
CA GLY A 107 -9.81 -7.97 -30.06
C GLY A 107 -10.25 -8.77 -28.82
N GLU A 108 -9.43 -8.88 -27.78
CA GLU A 108 -9.78 -9.59 -26.55
C GLU A 108 -10.87 -8.83 -25.76
N VAL A 109 -10.82 -7.50 -25.80
CA VAL A 109 -11.84 -6.62 -25.22
C VAL A 109 -12.00 -5.37 -26.09
N ASN A 110 -13.23 -4.91 -26.26
CA ASN A 110 -13.51 -3.62 -26.88
C ASN A 110 -13.15 -2.51 -25.89
N GLY A 111 -11.94 -1.96 -26.01
CA GLY A 111 -11.40 -0.96 -25.11
C GLY A 111 -10.49 0.05 -25.79
N THR A 112 -10.10 1.04 -25.01
CA THR A 112 -9.19 2.12 -25.40
C THR A 112 -8.04 2.16 -24.40
N TRP A 113 -6.81 2.19 -24.89
CA TRP A 113 -5.63 2.50 -24.11
C TRP A 113 -5.59 3.99 -23.84
N HIS A 114 -5.43 4.35 -22.57
CA HIS A 114 -5.17 5.71 -22.13
C HIS A 114 -3.77 5.77 -21.55
N THR A 115 -2.93 6.68 -22.04
CA THR A 115 -1.57 6.86 -21.55
C THR A 115 -1.30 8.30 -21.16
N GLN A 116 -0.63 8.46 -20.02
CA GLN A 116 -0.20 9.75 -19.50
C GLN A 116 1.26 9.68 -19.06
N TRP A 117 2.09 10.62 -19.53
CA TRP A 117 3.47 10.83 -19.08
C TRP A 117 3.54 12.09 -18.22
N VAL A 118 4.16 12.02 -17.05
CA VAL A 118 4.42 13.17 -16.17
C VAL A 118 5.93 13.35 -16.01
N GLY A 119 6.42 14.57 -16.21
CA GLY A 119 7.86 14.89 -16.14
C GLY A 119 8.25 16.01 -17.14
N PRO A 120 9.52 16.12 -17.55
CA PRO A 120 10.63 15.25 -17.17
C PRO A 120 11.10 15.52 -15.74
N PHE A 121 11.39 14.45 -15.02
CA PHE A 121 12.14 14.49 -13.76
C PHE A 121 13.63 14.36 -14.05
N THR A 122 14.48 14.92 -13.20
CA THR A 122 15.94 14.78 -13.28
C THR A 122 16.51 14.40 -11.92
N THR A 123 17.24 13.29 -11.85
CA THR A 123 17.84 12.77 -10.61
C THR A 123 19.34 12.47 -10.80
N HIS A 124 20.09 12.44 -9.71
CA HIS A 124 21.57 12.36 -9.67
C HIS A 124 22.09 11.24 -8.76
N GLY A 125 21.26 10.23 -8.47
CA GLY A 125 21.55 9.19 -7.49
C GLY A 125 21.47 9.69 -6.06
N GLY A 126 22.16 9.02 -5.13
CA GLY A 126 22.22 9.42 -3.72
C GLY A 126 20.94 9.21 -2.93
N TYR A 127 20.01 8.39 -3.45
CA TYR A 127 18.64 8.32 -2.95
C TYR A 127 17.90 9.66 -3.10
N ASP A 128 18.10 10.36 -4.23
CA ASP A 128 17.22 11.44 -4.66
C ASP A 128 15.78 10.92 -4.74
N TRP A 129 14.83 11.53 -4.04
CA TRP A 129 13.42 11.18 -4.09
C TRP A 129 12.65 12.12 -5.00
N THR A 130 11.67 11.57 -5.69
CA THR A 130 10.63 12.29 -6.40
C THR A 130 9.29 11.77 -5.89
N THR A 131 8.47 12.66 -5.35
CA THR A 131 7.08 12.35 -5.05
C THR A 131 6.18 13.15 -5.98
N VAL A 132 5.14 12.53 -6.50
CA VAL A 132 4.18 13.19 -7.39
C VAL A 132 2.79 12.60 -7.18
N SER A 133 1.75 13.43 -7.13
CA SER A 133 0.36 12.97 -7.09
C SER A 133 -0.56 13.86 -7.91
N TRP A 134 -1.65 13.30 -8.42
CA TRP A 134 -2.71 14.04 -9.10
C TRP A 134 -4.00 13.21 -9.19
N VAL A 135 -5.10 13.86 -9.57
CA VAL A 135 -6.41 13.24 -9.80
C VAL A 135 -6.62 12.91 -11.28
N ASP A 136 -7.37 11.83 -11.54
CA ASP A 136 -7.72 11.28 -12.85
C ASP A 136 -6.48 10.91 -13.69
N PRO A 137 -5.58 10.05 -13.17
CA PRO A 137 -4.44 9.53 -13.93
C PRO A 137 -4.90 8.85 -15.21
N ALA A 138 -4.17 9.07 -16.30
CA ALA A 138 -4.56 8.63 -17.64
C ALA A 138 -5.98 9.08 -18.06
N PHE A 139 -6.51 10.15 -17.44
CA PHE A 139 -7.77 10.80 -17.82
C PHE A 139 -8.93 9.80 -18.01
N ILE A 140 -8.95 8.75 -17.19
CA ILE A 140 -9.84 7.59 -17.25
C ILE A 140 -11.32 8.02 -17.22
N MET A 141 -11.62 9.03 -16.40
CA MET A 141 -12.97 9.50 -16.15
C MET A 141 -13.33 10.77 -16.95
N ARG A 142 -12.39 11.33 -17.73
CA ARG A 142 -12.63 12.53 -18.53
C ARG A 142 -13.75 12.31 -19.55
N GLY A 143 -14.80 13.12 -19.46
CA GLY A 143 -15.95 13.06 -20.36
C GLY A 143 -17.05 12.07 -19.94
N ARG A 144 -16.88 11.36 -18.81
CA ARG A 144 -17.89 10.45 -18.28
C ARG A 144 -18.89 11.17 -17.38
N ARG A 145 -20.09 10.60 -17.25
CA ARG A 145 -21.13 11.16 -16.37
C ARG A 145 -20.85 10.80 -14.91
N ARG A 146 -21.26 11.66 -13.98
CA ARG A 146 -21.18 11.36 -12.55
C ARG A 146 -21.97 10.08 -12.26
N GLY A 147 -21.34 9.11 -11.59
CA GLY A 147 -21.92 7.81 -11.26
C GLY A 147 -21.80 6.74 -12.35
N GLU A 148 -21.16 7.06 -13.49
CA GLU A 148 -20.81 6.06 -14.49
C GLU A 148 -19.56 5.27 -14.04
N SER A 149 -19.63 3.95 -14.10
CA SER A 149 -18.51 3.06 -13.75
C SER A 149 -17.72 2.62 -14.98
N VAL A 150 -16.42 2.39 -14.81
CA VAL A 150 -15.50 1.94 -15.86
C VAL A 150 -14.77 0.68 -15.45
N GLY A 151 -14.54 -0.21 -16.40
CA GLY A 151 -13.73 -1.41 -16.21
C GLY A 151 -12.31 -1.19 -16.72
N LEU A 152 -11.31 -1.49 -15.89
CA LEU A 152 -9.91 -1.55 -16.28
C LEU A 152 -9.54 -3.00 -16.59
N ALA A 153 -9.12 -3.25 -17.83
CA ALA A 153 -8.78 -4.57 -18.33
C ALA A 153 -7.27 -4.87 -18.30
N ALA A 154 -6.44 -3.84 -18.28
CA ALA A 154 -5.00 -3.97 -18.11
C ALA A 154 -4.40 -2.63 -17.65
N HIS A 155 -3.16 -2.66 -17.16
CA HIS A 155 -2.40 -1.45 -16.87
C HIS A 155 -0.89 -1.67 -16.93
N TRP A 156 -0.15 -0.57 -16.98
CA TRP A 156 1.29 -0.49 -16.74
C TRP A 156 1.64 0.88 -16.13
N MET A 157 2.50 0.92 -15.11
CA MET A 157 2.90 2.16 -14.45
C MET A 157 4.38 2.13 -14.05
N GLY A 158 5.19 3.02 -14.62
CA GLY A 158 6.62 2.98 -14.35
C GLY A 158 7.41 4.14 -14.95
N PRO A 159 8.71 4.21 -14.64
CA PRO A 159 9.58 5.24 -15.15
C PRO A 159 10.00 4.93 -16.59
N VAL A 160 10.14 5.96 -17.41
CA VAL A 160 10.48 5.88 -18.83
C VAL A 160 11.57 6.88 -19.16
N ASP A 161 12.62 6.45 -19.85
CA ASP A 161 13.72 7.28 -20.29
C ASP A 161 13.23 8.40 -21.24
N VAL A 162 13.61 9.66 -20.97
CA VAL A 162 13.13 10.81 -21.75
C VAL A 162 13.57 10.74 -23.22
N GLN A 163 14.77 10.22 -23.50
CA GLN A 163 15.36 10.22 -24.84
C GLN A 163 14.91 9.00 -25.64
N ARG A 164 15.00 7.82 -25.04
CA ARG A 164 14.68 6.54 -25.68
C ARG A 164 13.20 6.23 -25.70
N LYS A 165 12.40 6.89 -24.84
CA LYS A 165 10.98 6.56 -24.61
C LYS A 165 10.78 5.09 -24.27
N GLN A 166 11.76 4.49 -23.61
CA GLN A 166 11.75 3.10 -23.16
C GLN A 166 11.58 3.05 -21.66
N ALA A 167 10.81 2.08 -21.18
CA ALA A 167 10.71 1.84 -19.75
C ALA A 167 12.09 1.57 -19.14
N LEU A 168 12.32 2.19 -17.98
CA LEU A 168 13.53 1.99 -17.19
C LEU A 168 13.32 0.79 -16.27
N GLY A 169 14.29 -0.11 -16.25
CA GLY A 169 14.30 -1.19 -15.27
C GLY A 169 14.53 -0.67 -13.85
N LEU A 170 14.39 -1.57 -12.88
CA LEU A 170 14.73 -1.34 -11.48
C LEU A 170 15.93 -2.21 -11.12
N PRO A 171 17.13 -1.70 -10.79
CA PRO A 171 17.59 -0.29 -10.81
C PRO A 171 17.71 0.29 -12.25
N PRO A 172 17.91 1.62 -12.45
CA PRO A 172 18.48 2.64 -11.54
C PRO A 172 17.51 3.33 -10.58
N LEU A 173 16.21 3.28 -10.86
CA LEU A 173 15.19 3.84 -9.99
C LEU A 173 14.62 2.74 -9.07
N HIS A 174 14.08 3.12 -7.93
CA HIS A 174 13.30 2.27 -7.03
C HIS A 174 11.91 2.88 -6.86
N LEU A 175 10.87 2.10 -7.11
CA LEU A 175 9.49 2.52 -6.94
C LEU A 175 9.09 2.32 -5.48
N HIS A 176 9.26 3.29 -4.59
CA HIS A 176 8.96 3.06 -3.18
C HIS A 176 7.46 2.79 -2.94
N HIS A 177 6.60 3.74 -3.33
CA HIS A 177 5.14 3.61 -3.28
C HIS A 177 4.52 4.19 -4.55
N VAL A 178 3.88 3.36 -5.37
CA VAL A 178 3.06 3.84 -6.50
C VAL A 178 1.66 3.31 -6.29
N HIS A 179 0.73 4.14 -5.85
CA HIS A 179 -0.63 3.70 -5.57
C HIS A 179 -1.66 4.52 -6.35
N MET A 180 -2.52 3.84 -7.10
CA MET A 180 -3.76 4.41 -7.65
C MET A 180 -4.93 3.98 -6.77
N THR A 181 -5.75 4.93 -6.35
CA THR A 181 -6.94 4.67 -5.53
C THR A 181 -8.23 4.91 -6.30
N ALA A 182 -9.36 4.45 -5.79
CA ALA A 182 -10.66 4.66 -6.42
C ALA A 182 -11.30 6.02 -6.10
N SER A 183 -10.61 6.89 -5.34
CA SER A 183 -11.14 8.17 -4.87
C SER A 183 -10.22 9.32 -5.30
N PRO A 184 -10.75 10.53 -5.53
CA PRO A 184 -9.92 11.70 -5.80
C PRO A 184 -9.14 12.16 -4.56
N ASP A 185 -9.55 11.74 -3.36
CA ASP A 185 -9.05 12.30 -2.10
C ASP A 185 -7.77 11.61 -1.56
N ASP A 186 -7.03 10.85 -2.36
CA ASP A 186 -5.75 10.20 -1.97
C ASP A 186 -4.56 10.77 -2.74
N THR A 187 -4.44 12.10 -2.70
CA THR A 187 -3.28 12.84 -3.20
C THR A 187 -2.40 13.29 -2.03
N PHE A 188 -1.18 13.71 -2.32
CA PHE A 188 -0.34 14.31 -1.29
C PHE A 188 -0.87 15.68 -0.82
N LEU A 189 -1.86 16.30 -1.47
CA LEU A 189 -2.56 17.45 -0.89
C LEU A 189 -3.63 17.02 0.12
N SER A 190 -4.18 15.82 0.01
CA SER A 190 -5.20 15.40 0.95
C SER A 190 -4.61 15.23 2.35
N PRO A 191 -5.31 15.69 3.41
CA PRO A 191 -4.96 15.34 4.77
C PRO A 191 -4.91 13.83 4.92
N PHE A 192 -3.90 13.33 5.62
CA PHE A 192 -3.63 11.89 5.72
C PHE A 192 -4.84 11.07 6.24
N PHE A 193 -5.61 11.63 7.19
CA PHE A 193 -6.82 10.98 7.71
C PHE A 193 -7.98 10.89 6.70
N GLN A 194 -7.88 11.55 5.55
CA GLN A 194 -8.82 11.46 4.44
C GLN A 194 -8.39 10.46 3.37
N TRP A 195 -7.16 9.92 3.46
CA TRP A 195 -6.64 9.01 2.44
C TRP A 195 -7.46 7.72 2.37
N HIS A 196 -7.94 7.43 1.18
CA HIS A 196 -8.61 6.18 0.85
C HIS A 196 -7.57 5.12 0.49
N HIS A 197 -7.15 4.36 1.50
CA HIS A 197 -6.17 3.29 1.35
C HIS A 197 -6.67 2.08 0.53
N GLY A 198 -7.87 2.17 -0.07
CA GLY A 198 -8.37 1.25 -1.08
C GLY A 198 -7.60 1.42 -2.39
N ARG A 199 -6.55 0.62 -2.57
CA ARG A 199 -5.68 0.65 -3.75
C ARG A 199 -6.29 -0.17 -4.88
N VAL A 200 -6.55 0.49 -6.00
CA VAL A 200 -7.02 -0.13 -7.25
C VAL A 200 -5.83 -0.73 -7.97
N ILE A 201 -4.77 0.06 -8.13
CA ILE A 201 -3.50 -0.39 -8.69
C ILE A 201 -2.42 -0.02 -7.70
N MET A 202 -1.43 -0.88 -7.54
CA MET A 202 -0.22 -0.47 -6.86
C MET A 202 0.99 -1.13 -7.47
N THR A 203 2.15 -0.52 -7.24
CA THR A 203 3.46 -1.06 -7.57
C THR A 203 4.42 -0.64 -6.46
N HIS A 204 5.21 -1.57 -5.97
CA HIS A 204 6.28 -1.33 -4.99
C HIS A 204 7.61 -1.84 -5.55
N GLY A 205 8.71 -1.35 -5.02
CA GLY A 205 10.03 -1.51 -5.62
C GLY A 205 10.74 -2.78 -5.16
N ASP A 206 10.20 -3.43 -4.13
CA ASP A 206 10.47 -4.81 -3.77
C ASP A 206 9.86 -5.77 -4.80
N TRP A 207 8.78 -5.42 -5.50
CA TRP A 207 8.14 -6.27 -6.54
C TRP A 207 8.98 -6.55 -7.77
N ASN A 208 10.21 -6.10 -7.76
CA ASN A 208 11.18 -6.40 -8.78
C ASN A 208 11.33 -7.94 -8.90
N PHE A 209 10.84 -8.50 -10.02
CA PHE A 209 10.44 -9.91 -10.08
C PHE A 209 11.59 -10.94 -10.06
N ASP A 210 12.84 -10.47 -10.06
CA ASP A 210 14.09 -11.23 -10.06
C ASP A 210 13.95 -12.66 -9.47
N GLY A 211 13.90 -13.66 -10.37
CA GLY A 211 13.65 -15.07 -10.12
C GLY A 211 12.39 -15.68 -10.76
N MET A 212 11.50 -14.96 -11.44
CA MET A 212 10.47 -15.63 -12.26
C MET A 212 11.05 -16.18 -13.58
N PRO A 213 10.55 -17.32 -14.08
CA PRO A 213 10.95 -17.82 -15.39
C PRO A 213 10.61 -16.82 -16.50
N GLY A 214 11.62 -16.35 -17.27
CA GLY A 214 11.44 -15.44 -18.42
C GLY A 214 12.03 -14.02 -18.26
N GLU A 215 12.82 -13.78 -17.21
CA GLU A 215 13.16 -12.43 -16.73
C GLU A 215 14.43 -11.77 -17.27
N GLU A 216 14.81 -12.03 -18.52
CA GLU A 216 15.87 -11.21 -19.14
C GLU A 216 15.50 -9.70 -19.18
N ASN A 217 14.20 -9.36 -19.03
CA ASN A 217 13.63 -8.01 -18.87
C ASN A 217 12.87 -7.79 -17.54
N GLY A 218 13.01 -8.70 -16.55
CA GLY A 218 12.04 -9.01 -15.49
C GLY A 218 11.56 -7.91 -14.54
N THR A 219 12.11 -6.70 -14.64
CA THR A 219 11.75 -5.57 -13.76
C THR A 219 10.67 -4.68 -14.37
N VAL A 220 10.56 -4.66 -15.70
CA VAL A 220 9.67 -3.75 -16.42
C VAL A 220 8.27 -4.35 -16.62
N ASP A 221 8.20 -5.64 -16.97
CA ASP A 221 6.93 -6.35 -17.09
C ASP A 221 6.19 -6.40 -15.74
N ALA A 222 6.95 -6.30 -14.65
CA ALA A 222 6.46 -6.27 -13.28
C ALA A 222 5.51 -5.12 -12.97
N MET A 223 5.68 -4.03 -13.71
CA MET A 223 5.00 -2.76 -13.51
C MET A 223 3.61 -2.72 -14.16
N GLY A 224 3.20 -3.81 -14.82
CA GLY A 224 1.88 -3.93 -15.44
C GLY A 224 1.19 -5.25 -15.15
N GLN A 225 -0.12 -5.29 -15.33
CA GLN A 225 -0.92 -6.52 -15.20
C GLN A 225 -2.00 -6.54 -16.27
N ASP A 226 -2.20 -7.71 -16.86
CA ASP A 226 -3.27 -7.97 -17.83
C ASP A 226 -4.36 -8.85 -17.19
N TYR A 227 -5.56 -8.30 -17.06
CA TYR A 227 -6.69 -8.98 -16.41
C TYR A 227 -7.56 -9.76 -17.41
N ARG A 228 -7.35 -9.58 -18.71
CA ARG A 228 -8.21 -10.15 -19.77
C ARG A 228 -8.14 -11.67 -19.84
N PRO A 229 -6.97 -12.33 -19.71
CA PRO A 229 -6.90 -13.79 -19.76
C PRO A 229 -7.71 -14.48 -18.66
N ALA A 230 -7.84 -13.84 -17.49
CA ALA A 230 -8.67 -14.33 -16.39
C ALA A 230 -10.15 -13.90 -16.50
N LYS A 231 -10.51 -13.11 -17.52
CA LYS A 231 -11.81 -12.45 -17.67
C LYS A 231 -12.23 -11.71 -16.40
N VAL A 232 -11.32 -10.91 -15.84
CA VAL A 232 -11.62 -10.04 -14.71
C VAL A 232 -11.34 -8.57 -15.06
N LEU A 233 -11.95 -7.64 -14.34
CA LEU A 233 -11.81 -6.20 -14.53
C LEU A 233 -11.73 -5.51 -13.18
N LYS A 234 -10.90 -4.48 -13.03
CA LYS A 234 -11.00 -3.57 -11.88
C LYS A 234 -12.03 -2.49 -12.19
N VAL A 235 -13.07 -2.38 -11.38
CA VAL A 235 -14.17 -1.44 -11.62
C VAL A 235 -14.01 -0.17 -10.79
N LEU A 236 -13.98 0.98 -11.47
CA LEU A 236 -13.94 2.30 -10.85
C LEU A 236 -15.29 2.99 -11.05
N SER A 237 -15.84 3.56 -9.98
CA SER A 237 -17.10 4.32 -10.01
C SER A 237 -16.91 5.82 -9.74
N ASP A 238 -15.68 6.24 -9.47
CA ASP A 238 -15.29 7.63 -9.24
C ASP A 238 -13.92 7.92 -9.87
N ARG A 239 -13.50 9.17 -9.82
CA ARG A 239 -12.21 9.66 -10.33
C ARG A 239 -11.09 9.09 -9.47
N PRO A 240 -10.18 8.28 -10.04
CA PRO A 240 -9.06 7.79 -9.27
C PRO A 240 -8.09 8.93 -8.95
N SER A 241 -7.29 8.77 -7.91
CA SER A 241 -6.08 9.56 -7.68
C SER A 241 -4.87 8.63 -7.73
N ILE A 242 -3.70 9.19 -7.99
CA ILE A 242 -2.44 8.47 -7.91
C ILE A 242 -1.46 9.22 -7.01
N ASN A 243 -0.70 8.47 -6.22
CA ASN A 243 0.49 8.91 -5.52
C ASN A 243 1.68 8.05 -5.95
N VAL A 244 2.82 8.70 -6.15
CA VAL A 244 4.02 8.09 -6.72
C VAL A 244 5.19 8.58 -5.90
N GLU A 245 5.99 7.66 -5.40
CA GLU A 245 7.23 7.89 -4.66
C GLU A 245 8.31 7.04 -5.32
N VAL A 246 9.31 7.69 -5.90
CA VAL A 246 10.41 7.05 -6.63
C VAL A 246 11.71 7.62 -6.11
N ASN A 247 12.70 6.77 -5.87
CA ASN A 247 14.03 7.22 -5.50
C ASN A 247 15.11 6.67 -6.44
N ASP A 248 16.11 7.50 -6.70
CA ASP A 248 17.26 7.16 -7.53
C ASP A 248 18.36 6.53 -6.68
N VAL A 249 18.53 5.22 -6.82
CA VAL A 249 19.42 4.45 -5.96
C VAL A 249 20.83 4.34 -6.49
N ARG A 250 21.14 5.01 -7.60
CA ARG A 250 22.52 5.16 -8.03
C ARG A 250 23.34 5.88 -6.95
N PRO A 251 24.68 5.78 -6.95
CA PRO A 251 25.52 6.54 -6.03
C PRO A 251 25.32 8.04 -6.16
N ALA A 252 25.52 8.78 -5.07
CA ALA A 252 25.44 10.23 -5.07
C ALA A 252 26.42 10.83 -6.09
N GLY A 253 25.96 11.84 -6.85
CA GLY A 253 26.75 12.49 -7.89
C GLY A 253 26.82 11.72 -9.21
N SER A 254 25.95 10.73 -9.41
CA SER A 254 25.81 10.04 -10.69
C SER A 254 25.40 11.02 -11.80
N PRO A 255 25.71 10.75 -13.08
CA PRO A 255 25.26 11.58 -14.20
C PRO A 255 23.74 11.79 -14.16
N PRO A 256 23.23 12.96 -14.58
CA PRO A 256 21.79 13.23 -14.58
C PRO A 256 21.01 12.16 -15.33
N LEU A 257 19.97 11.60 -14.70
CA LEU A 257 19.01 10.70 -15.33
C LEU A 257 17.72 11.47 -15.55
N GLN A 258 17.28 11.57 -16.80
CA GLN A 258 16.03 12.22 -17.15
C GLN A 258 14.96 11.18 -17.50
N TRP A 259 13.81 11.27 -16.84
CA TRP A 259 12.75 10.28 -16.97
C TRP A 259 11.35 10.89 -16.86
N TYR A 260 10.35 10.23 -17.42
CA TYR A 260 8.94 10.47 -17.17
C TYR A 260 8.39 9.36 -16.29
N PHE A 261 7.41 9.66 -15.43
CA PHE A 261 6.55 8.62 -14.90
C PHE A 261 5.39 8.42 -15.87
N GLN A 262 5.19 7.19 -16.37
CA GLN A 262 4.12 6.87 -17.30
C GLN A 262 3.07 6.01 -16.59
N VAL A 263 1.80 6.35 -16.82
CA VAL A 263 0.62 5.56 -16.44
C VAL A 263 -0.11 5.19 -17.72
N THR A 264 -0.28 3.91 -17.96
CA THR A 264 -1.03 3.34 -19.09
C THR A 264 -2.11 2.41 -18.57
N VAL A 265 -3.35 2.57 -19.02
CA VAL A 265 -4.49 1.73 -18.64
C VAL A 265 -5.35 1.40 -19.84
N LEU A 266 -5.85 0.17 -19.91
CA LEU A 266 -6.84 -0.25 -20.90
C LEU A 266 -8.22 -0.15 -20.27
N VAL A 267 -9.01 0.82 -20.73
CA VAL A 267 -10.37 1.05 -20.26
C VAL A 267 -11.35 0.40 -21.23
N VAL A 268 -12.28 -0.41 -20.74
CA VAL A 268 -13.34 -0.97 -21.57
C VAL A 268 -14.29 0.13 -22.04
N ASN A 269 -14.69 0.09 -23.31
CA ASN A 269 -15.55 1.12 -23.89
C ASN A 269 -16.99 1.03 -23.34
N ASN A 270 -17.45 -0.18 -23.03
CA ASN A 270 -18.74 -0.45 -22.42
C ASN A 270 -18.60 -1.60 -21.39
N LEU A 271 -18.90 -1.30 -20.13
CA LEU A 271 -18.79 -2.27 -19.03
C LEU A 271 -19.82 -3.40 -19.13
N ASP A 272 -21.03 -3.11 -19.60
CA ASP A 272 -22.09 -4.11 -19.73
C ASP A 272 -21.80 -5.10 -20.86
N ASP A 273 -21.23 -4.63 -21.97
CA ASP A 273 -20.76 -5.51 -23.06
C ASP A 273 -19.64 -6.43 -22.56
N ALA A 274 -18.69 -5.90 -21.77
CA ALA A 274 -17.63 -6.70 -21.18
C ALA A 274 -18.18 -7.75 -20.20
N ARG A 275 -19.16 -7.39 -19.36
CA ARG A 275 -19.88 -8.32 -18.48
C ARG A 275 -20.60 -9.40 -19.29
N ALA A 276 -21.28 -9.04 -20.38
CA ALA A 276 -21.93 -9.98 -21.29
C ALA A 276 -20.94 -10.95 -21.97
N ALA A 277 -19.69 -10.51 -22.20
CA ALA A 277 -18.59 -11.35 -22.68
C ALA A 277 -17.96 -12.26 -21.58
N GLY A 278 -18.49 -12.20 -20.36
CA GLY A 278 -18.09 -13.01 -19.22
C GLY A 278 -17.01 -12.40 -18.34
N HIS A 279 -16.69 -11.11 -18.50
CA HIS A 279 -15.81 -10.43 -17.56
C HIS A 279 -16.49 -10.20 -16.21
N ARG A 280 -15.76 -10.43 -15.12
CA ARG A 280 -16.23 -10.24 -13.74
C ARG A 280 -15.46 -9.12 -13.02
N PRO A 281 -16.09 -8.39 -12.08
CA PRO A 281 -15.36 -7.43 -11.25
C PRO A 281 -14.36 -8.16 -10.35
N LEU A 282 -13.15 -7.61 -10.27
CA LEU A 282 -12.09 -8.02 -9.35
C LEU A 282 -12.11 -7.09 -8.14
N SER A 283 -12.43 -7.65 -6.97
CA SER A 283 -12.38 -6.94 -5.69
C SER A 283 -11.01 -7.08 -5.06
N SER A 284 -10.65 -6.13 -4.19
CA SER A 284 -9.46 -6.24 -3.36
C SER A 284 -9.73 -5.82 -1.92
N ILE A 285 -9.10 -6.51 -0.98
CA ILE A 285 -9.00 -6.12 0.43
C ILE A 285 -7.54 -5.82 0.70
N LYS A 286 -7.24 -4.59 1.14
CA LYS A 286 -5.94 -4.27 1.70
C LYS A 286 -5.98 -4.43 3.22
N THR A 287 -4.95 -5.08 3.74
CA THR A 287 -4.69 -5.28 5.16
C THR A 287 -3.44 -4.47 5.54
N GLN A 288 -3.37 -3.95 6.76
CA GLN A 288 -2.33 -3.05 7.20
C GLN A 288 -1.78 -3.27 8.63
N ALA A 289 -1.74 -4.45 9.26
CA ALA A 289 -1.28 -4.57 10.66
C ALA A 289 -2.02 -3.64 11.69
N PRO A 290 -2.23 -4.10 12.92
CA PRO A 290 -3.25 -3.49 13.75
C PRO A 290 -2.96 -2.08 14.25
N ASP A 291 -1.69 -1.71 14.35
CA ASP A 291 -1.35 -0.63 15.25
C ASP A 291 -0.33 0.30 14.59
N GLY A 292 -0.78 1.53 14.36
CA GLY A 292 0.04 2.63 13.87
C GLY A 292 1.07 3.09 14.89
N GLU A 293 1.89 2.21 15.46
CA GLU A 293 2.99 2.59 16.36
C GLU A 293 3.87 3.65 15.71
N GLY A 294 4.14 3.50 14.41
CA GLY A 294 4.87 4.50 13.63
C GLY A 294 4.19 5.86 13.54
N MET A 295 2.87 5.98 13.75
CA MET A 295 2.21 7.29 13.82
C MET A 295 2.74 8.14 14.99
N LEU A 296 3.22 7.52 16.06
CA LEU A 296 3.81 8.22 17.21
C LEU A 296 5.26 8.65 16.94
N VAL A 297 5.92 8.02 15.98
CA VAL A 297 7.33 8.26 15.66
C VAL A 297 7.50 9.37 14.61
N GLY A 298 6.46 9.63 13.82
CA GLY A 298 6.41 10.70 12.85
C GLY A 298 7.28 10.49 11.61
N GLY A 299 7.37 11.51 10.76
CA GLY A 299 8.03 11.43 9.45
C GLY A 299 7.16 10.77 8.37
N GLN A 300 7.56 10.90 7.11
CA GLN A 300 6.78 10.39 5.97
C GLN A 300 6.64 8.87 5.99
N THR A 301 7.68 8.20 6.44
CA THR A 301 7.74 6.75 6.61
C THR A 301 6.98 6.24 7.84
N GLY A 302 6.76 7.06 8.87
CA GLY A 302 5.89 6.72 10.01
C GLY A 302 4.40 6.69 9.64
N LEU A 303 4.01 7.38 8.57
CA LEU A 303 2.62 7.44 8.10
C LEU A 303 2.15 6.16 7.41
N VAL A 304 3.02 5.22 7.05
CA VAL A 304 2.58 3.92 6.51
C VAL A 304 2.15 2.93 7.60
N PHE A 305 1.95 3.38 8.83
CA PHE A 305 1.54 2.56 9.98
C PHE A 305 2.47 1.35 10.22
N PRO A 306 3.79 1.55 10.43
CA PRO A 306 4.68 0.45 10.76
C PRO A 306 4.51 0.01 12.20
N TYR A 307 4.83 -1.27 12.43
CA TYR A 307 5.23 -1.79 13.74
C TYR A 307 6.75 -1.94 13.79
N PHE A 308 7.34 -2.04 14.98
CA PHE A 308 8.81 -2.10 15.10
C PHE A 308 9.34 -3.51 15.40
N ALA A 309 9.92 -4.12 14.36
CA ALA A 309 10.74 -5.33 14.30
C ALA A 309 12.05 -5.35 15.10
N PRO A 310 12.27 -6.04 16.23
CA PRO A 310 13.63 -6.24 16.75
C PRO A 310 14.53 -6.92 15.72
N ARG A 311 15.74 -6.38 15.53
CA ARG A 311 16.71 -6.86 14.52
C ARG A 311 17.65 -7.94 15.04
N THR A 312 17.58 -8.25 16.33
CA THR A 312 18.52 -9.15 17.03
C THR A 312 17.83 -10.33 17.71
N GLU A 313 16.50 -10.34 17.73
CA GLU A 313 15.70 -11.35 18.41
C GLU A 313 14.56 -11.81 17.52
N ASP A 314 14.26 -13.10 17.58
CA ASP A 314 13.10 -13.68 16.91
C ASP A 314 11.81 -13.17 17.57
N THR A 315 10.98 -12.55 16.75
CA THR A 315 9.66 -12.08 17.12
C THR A 315 8.63 -12.55 16.11
N MET A 316 7.38 -12.58 16.55
CA MET A 316 6.25 -12.76 15.66
C MET A 316 5.19 -11.70 15.94
N MET A 317 4.45 -11.34 14.90
CA MET A 317 3.24 -10.53 14.97
C MET A 317 2.09 -11.30 14.33
N TYR A 318 0.89 -11.23 14.89
CA TYR A 318 -0.29 -11.75 14.21
C TYR A 318 -1.44 -10.75 14.20
N HIS A 319 -2.30 -10.88 13.19
CA HIS A 319 -3.55 -10.13 13.10
C HIS A 319 -4.59 -10.93 12.32
N SER A 320 -5.88 -10.66 12.56
CA SER A 320 -6.99 -11.36 11.91
C SER A 320 -7.94 -10.40 11.22
N ILE A 321 -8.63 -10.89 10.19
CA ILE A 321 -9.62 -10.12 9.42
C ILE A 321 -10.84 -10.99 9.17
N ARG A 322 -12.01 -10.35 9.23
CA ARG A 322 -13.28 -10.93 8.85
C ARG A 322 -13.62 -10.60 7.40
N MET A 323 -13.87 -11.62 6.58
CA MET A 323 -14.23 -11.45 5.18
C MET A 323 -15.57 -10.72 5.05
N PRO A 324 -15.65 -9.67 4.21
CA PRO A 324 -16.83 -8.82 4.16
C PRO A 324 -17.95 -9.37 3.27
N GLU A 325 -17.64 -10.32 2.40
CA GLU A 325 -18.54 -10.94 1.43
C GLU A 325 -18.06 -12.36 1.10
N ASP A 326 -18.92 -13.16 0.47
CA ASP A 326 -18.53 -14.48 -0.03
C ASP A 326 -17.62 -14.32 -1.27
N GLY A 327 -16.61 -15.17 -1.42
CA GLY A 327 -15.77 -15.08 -2.60
C GLY A 327 -14.75 -16.18 -2.79
N GLU A 328 -14.04 -16.06 -3.91
CA GLU A 328 -12.91 -16.92 -4.27
C GLU A 328 -11.65 -16.06 -4.44
N MET A 329 -10.59 -16.44 -3.74
CA MET A 329 -9.27 -15.81 -3.88
C MET A 329 -8.74 -16.01 -5.30
N VAL A 330 -8.39 -14.90 -5.96
CA VAL A 330 -7.72 -14.90 -7.26
C VAL A 330 -6.22 -14.85 -7.07
N HIS A 331 -5.76 -13.88 -6.29
CA HIS A 331 -4.34 -13.63 -6.09
C HIS A 331 -4.09 -12.81 -4.82
N VAL A 332 -2.88 -12.88 -4.28
CA VAL A 332 -2.46 -12.10 -3.11
C VAL A 332 -1.18 -11.37 -3.45
N TYR A 333 -1.12 -10.07 -3.19
CA TYR A 333 0.16 -9.38 -3.03
C TYR A 333 0.50 -9.31 -1.55
N PHE A 334 1.77 -9.49 -1.25
CA PHE A 334 2.30 -9.34 0.09
C PHE A 334 3.44 -8.33 0.06
N HIS A 335 3.45 -7.44 1.04
CA HIS A 335 4.49 -6.44 1.22
C HIS A 335 4.93 -6.40 2.69
N ALA A 336 6.25 -6.46 2.86
CA ALA A 336 6.97 -6.34 4.13
C ALA A 336 8.39 -5.85 3.84
N HIS A 337 9.08 -5.31 4.84
CA HIS A 337 10.51 -5.00 4.68
C HIS A 337 11.32 -6.27 4.91
N GLN A 338 12.07 -6.68 3.90
CA GLN A 338 12.53 -8.07 3.79
C GLN A 338 13.78 -8.35 4.63
N ARG A 339 14.44 -7.31 5.14
CA ARG A 339 15.67 -7.47 5.93
C ARG A 339 15.46 -8.19 7.26
N THR A 340 14.37 -7.90 7.98
CA THR A 340 14.03 -8.65 9.21
C THR A 340 12.91 -9.65 9.01
N HIS A 341 12.08 -9.50 7.96
CA HIS A 341 11.02 -10.45 7.65
C HIS A 341 11.62 -11.80 7.24
N GLN A 342 11.33 -12.84 8.02
CA GLN A 342 11.79 -14.20 7.76
C GLN A 342 10.75 -14.99 6.98
N ALA A 343 9.49 -14.95 7.42
CA ALA A 343 8.38 -15.64 6.78
C ALA A 343 7.05 -15.03 7.22
N THR A 344 6.00 -15.27 6.44
CA THR A 344 4.63 -14.94 6.82
C THR A 344 3.69 -16.08 6.41
N LEU A 345 2.75 -16.43 7.30
CA LEU A 345 1.75 -17.48 7.10
C LEU A 345 0.35 -16.86 7.12
N LEU A 346 -0.53 -17.24 6.19
CA LEU A 346 -1.94 -16.87 6.20
C LEU A 346 -2.81 -18.12 6.39
N PHE A 347 -3.66 -18.11 7.42
CA PHE A 347 -4.55 -19.21 7.77
C PHE A 347 -6.02 -18.81 7.60
N GLY A 348 -6.86 -19.66 7.00
CA GLY A 348 -8.31 -19.48 6.93
C GLY A 348 -9.00 -19.89 8.22
N GLY A 349 -8.71 -19.19 9.31
CA GLY A 349 -9.38 -19.37 10.61
C GLY A 349 -9.00 -18.29 11.62
N PRO A 350 -9.71 -18.21 12.76
CA PRO A 350 -9.42 -17.24 13.82
C PRO A 350 -8.14 -17.60 14.61
N PRO A 351 -7.52 -16.65 15.33
CA PRO A 351 -6.29 -16.89 16.10
C PRO A 351 -6.44 -18.02 17.15
N SER A 352 -7.61 -18.11 17.79
CA SER A 352 -7.96 -19.15 18.76
C SER A 352 -7.87 -20.57 18.18
N ALA A 353 -8.21 -20.74 16.90
CA ALA A 353 -8.10 -22.02 16.20
C ALA A 353 -6.64 -22.46 16.01
N LEU A 354 -5.68 -21.54 16.04
CA LEU A 354 -4.23 -21.82 16.04
C LEU A 354 -3.64 -21.85 17.46
N GLY A 355 -4.44 -21.53 18.48
CA GLY A 355 -4.00 -21.37 19.86
C GLY A 355 -3.07 -20.17 20.05
N LEU A 356 -3.21 -19.13 19.21
CA LEU A 356 -2.41 -17.91 19.30
C LEU A 356 -2.78 -17.07 20.53
N ASP A 357 -4.03 -17.05 20.98
CA ASP A 357 -4.45 -16.28 22.16
C ASP A 357 -3.66 -16.69 23.41
N ALA A 358 -3.49 -18.00 23.61
CA ALA A 358 -2.71 -18.53 24.72
C ALA A 358 -1.21 -18.23 24.58
N ILE A 359 -0.70 -18.25 23.35
CA ILE A 359 0.71 -17.93 23.05
C ILE A 359 0.98 -16.45 23.32
N ALA A 360 0.09 -15.57 22.86
CA ALA A 360 0.18 -14.13 23.03
C ALA A 360 0.11 -13.75 24.51
N ALA A 361 -0.86 -14.31 25.25
CA ALA A 361 -1.02 -14.07 26.69
C ALA A 361 0.18 -14.57 27.53
N ALA A 362 0.89 -15.60 27.07
CA ALA A 362 2.08 -16.13 27.75
C ALA A 362 3.38 -15.41 27.35
N GLY A 363 3.39 -14.77 26.18
CA GLY A 363 4.58 -14.12 25.63
C GLY A 363 4.89 -12.77 26.29
N ARG A 364 6.18 -12.41 26.30
CA ARG A 364 6.58 -11.03 26.54
C ARG A 364 6.31 -10.24 25.27
N HIS A 365 5.57 -9.14 25.42
CA HIS A 365 5.29 -8.24 24.31
C HIS A 365 6.51 -7.37 23.98
N VAL A 366 6.73 -7.14 22.69
CA VAL A 366 7.81 -6.27 22.19
C VAL A 366 7.50 -4.80 22.47
N SER A 367 6.22 -4.46 22.42
CA SER A 367 5.71 -3.12 22.60
C SER A 367 4.52 -3.11 23.55
N VAL A 368 3.82 -1.97 23.63
CA VAL A 368 2.53 -1.86 24.33
C VAL A 368 1.44 -2.73 23.71
N LEU A 369 1.71 -3.34 22.55
CA LEU A 369 0.73 -4.12 21.80
C LEU A 369 0.79 -5.60 22.16
N PRO A 370 -0.38 -6.23 22.38
CA PRO A 370 -0.43 -7.65 22.72
C PRO A 370 -0.08 -8.56 21.55
N THR A 371 -0.08 -8.05 20.31
CA THR A 371 0.02 -8.85 19.08
C THR A 371 1.45 -9.14 18.65
N GLN A 372 2.44 -8.42 19.18
CA GLN A 372 3.86 -8.62 18.87
C GLN A 372 4.59 -9.22 20.07
N VAL A 373 5.12 -10.44 19.90
CA VAL A 373 5.75 -11.19 20.99
C VAL A 373 7.14 -11.69 20.63
N TYR A 374 8.01 -11.73 21.63
CA TYR A 374 9.29 -12.45 21.53
C TYR A 374 9.03 -13.95 21.50
N THR A 375 9.41 -14.61 20.42
CA THR A 375 9.04 -16.01 20.19
C THR A 375 9.60 -16.93 21.27
N ASN A 376 10.83 -16.69 21.72
CA ASN A 376 11.51 -17.44 22.78
C ASN A 376 10.87 -17.29 24.18
N THR A 377 9.98 -16.30 24.38
CA THR A 377 9.32 -16.06 25.67
C THR A 377 7.95 -16.73 25.79
N THR A 378 7.45 -17.31 24.70
CA THR A 378 6.10 -17.90 24.63
C THR A 378 5.93 -19.20 25.42
N GLY A 379 7.05 -19.81 25.86
CA GLY A 379 7.07 -21.10 26.56
C GLY A 379 6.81 -22.32 25.66
N VAL A 380 6.41 -22.12 24.40
CA VAL A 380 6.09 -23.21 23.45
C VAL A 380 7.09 -23.34 22.30
N ALA A 381 7.89 -22.31 22.03
CA ALA A 381 8.92 -22.31 21.00
C ALA A 381 10.16 -21.53 21.46
N LYS A 382 11.35 -21.95 21.00
CA LYS A 382 12.62 -21.26 21.29
C LYS A 382 13.01 -20.22 20.24
N ASN A 383 12.46 -20.32 19.04
CA ASN A 383 12.78 -19.49 17.87
C ASN A 383 11.63 -19.53 16.85
N ASN A 384 11.72 -18.70 15.81
CA ASN A 384 10.68 -18.60 14.78
C ASN A 384 10.49 -19.88 13.97
N VAL A 385 11.56 -20.65 13.75
CA VAL A 385 11.48 -21.95 13.06
C VAL A 385 10.57 -22.92 13.82
N GLN A 386 10.77 -23.06 15.14
CA GLN A 386 9.94 -23.93 15.97
C GLN A 386 8.50 -23.44 16.08
N MET A 387 8.31 -22.11 16.19
CA MET A 387 6.96 -21.54 16.24
C MET A 387 6.20 -21.77 14.94
N ARG A 388 6.85 -21.55 13.78
CA ARG A 388 6.27 -21.86 12.47
C ARG A 388 5.84 -23.33 12.38
N SER A 389 6.73 -24.27 12.70
CA SER A 389 6.39 -25.70 12.66
C SER A 389 5.22 -26.06 13.57
N LEU A 390 5.15 -25.46 14.77
CA LEU A 390 4.03 -25.64 15.69
C LEU A 390 2.70 -25.15 15.09
N LEU A 391 2.71 -23.98 14.44
CA LEU A 391 1.49 -23.42 13.83
C LEU A 391 1.04 -24.23 12.61
N GLU A 392 1.97 -24.69 11.77
CA GLU A 392 1.69 -25.58 10.64
C GLU A 392 1.10 -26.93 11.12
N GLU A 393 1.68 -27.53 12.18
CA GLU A 393 1.15 -28.75 12.79
C GLU A 393 -0.26 -28.53 13.35
N ARG A 394 -0.48 -27.45 14.11
CA ARG A 394 -1.81 -27.12 14.67
C ARG A 394 -2.84 -26.87 13.57
N SER A 395 -2.46 -26.16 12.52
CA SER A 395 -3.28 -25.94 11.34
C SER A 395 -3.73 -27.27 10.74
N HIS A 396 -2.79 -28.20 10.55
CA HIS A 396 -3.10 -29.54 10.04
C HIS A 396 -4.02 -30.34 10.99
N VAL A 397 -3.67 -30.46 12.27
CA VAL A 397 -4.42 -31.24 13.27
C VAL A 397 -5.82 -30.71 13.50
N ARG A 398 -6.00 -29.38 13.45
CA ARG A 398 -7.29 -28.72 13.71
C ARG A 398 -8.10 -28.43 12.45
N GLY A 399 -7.59 -28.80 11.27
CA GLY A 399 -8.28 -28.56 10.00
C GLY A 399 -8.41 -27.08 9.64
N VAL A 400 -7.51 -26.21 10.12
CA VAL A 400 -7.45 -24.81 9.72
C VAL A 400 -6.58 -24.72 8.47
N PRO A 401 -7.08 -24.28 7.30
CA PRO A 401 -6.27 -24.26 6.08
C PRO A 401 -5.14 -23.23 6.18
N LEU A 402 -3.90 -23.66 5.93
CA LEU A 402 -2.79 -22.78 5.61
C LEU A 402 -2.95 -22.33 4.16
N VAL A 403 -3.48 -21.12 3.97
CA VAL A 403 -3.88 -20.56 2.68
C VAL A 403 -2.68 -20.10 1.87
N CYS A 404 -1.78 -19.30 2.48
CA CYS A 404 -0.59 -18.78 1.83
C CYS A 404 0.64 -18.87 2.73
N THR A 405 1.80 -19.02 2.09
CA THR A 405 3.12 -18.91 2.71
C THR A 405 3.97 -17.92 1.92
N MET A 406 4.72 -17.08 2.62
CA MET A 406 5.66 -16.12 2.03
C MET A 406 6.98 -16.24 2.77
N GLU A 407 8.09 -16.25 2.04
CA GLU A 407 9.44 -16.27 2.61
C GLU A 407 10.12 -14.92 2.39
N GLY A 408 10.88 -14.47 3.39
CA GLY A 408 11.71 -13.28 3.28
C GLY A 408 12.71 -13.40 2.14
N ARG A 409 12.82 -12.34 1.31
CA ARG A 409 13.78 -12.32 0.20
C ARG A 409 14.61 -11.04 0.22
N VAL A 410 15.90 -11.22 0.40
CA VAL A 410 16.89 -10.14 0.31
C VAL A 410 17.95 -10.55 -0.70
N GLN A 411 18.27 -9.66 -1.63
CA GLN A 411 19.36 -9.87 -2.57
C GLN A 411 20.52 -8.96 -2.24
N ARG A 412 21.75 -9.48 -2.37
CA ARG A 412 22.96 -8.66 -2.33
C ARG A 412 23.27 -8.14 -3.72
N LEU A 413 23.19 -6.82 -3.90
CA LEU A 413 23.55 -6.16 -5.15
C LEU A 413 24.98 -5.63 -5.07
N SER A 414 25.83 -6.08 -5.98
CA SER A 414 27.16 -5.51 -6.26
C SER A 414 27.15 -4.81 -7.61
N GLY A 415 27.90 -3.71 -7.76
CA GLY A 415 27.94 -2.91 -9.00
C GLY A 415 27.14 -1.62 -8.87
N TYR A 416 26.73 -1.02 -10.00
CA TYR A 416 26.05 0.29 -10.07
C TYR A 416 26.80 1.44 -9.37
N GLY A 417 28.11 1.30 -9.18
CA GLY A 417 28.96 2.26 -8.47
C GLY A 417 28.90 2.16 -6.93
N PHE A 418 28.27 1.13 -6.37
CA PHE A 418 28.43 0.80 -4.96
C PHE A 418 29.82 0.24 -4.68
N THR A 419 30.51 0.76 -3.67
CA THR A 419 31.83 0.27 -3.22
C THR A 419 31.72 -1.00 -2.36
N THR A 420 30.55 -1.26 -1.79
CA THR A 420 30.24 -2.46 -0.99
C THR A 420 28.88 -3.01 -1.41
N PRO A 421 28.68 -4.34 -1.45
CA PRO A 421 27.37 -4.92 -1.72
C PRO A 421 26.29 -4.33 -0.80
N LYS A 422 25.12 -4.01 -1.37
CA LYS A 422 23.96 -3.52 -0.62
C LYS A 422 22.89 -4.61 -0.54
N ALA A 423 22.31 -4.77 0.64
CA ALA A 423 21.12 -5.60 0.84
C ALA A 423 19.90 -4.89 0.25
N TRP A 424 19.19 -5.59 -0.62
CA TRP A 424 18.06 -5.07 -1.36
C TRP A 424 16.83 -5.93 -1.10
N ASP A 425 15.73 -5.31 -0.71
CA ASP A 425 14.48 -6.00 -0.43
C ASP A 425 13.86 -6.47 -1.74
N ARG A 426 13.44 -7.74 -1.78
CA ARG A 426 12.80 -8.38 -2.92
C ARG A 426 11.45 -8.93 -2.50
N ALA A 427 10.46 -8.87 -3.37
CA ALA A 427 9.11 -9.27 -3.03
C ALA A 427 9.09 -10.72 -2.58
N ALA A 428 8.52 -10.93 -1.40
CA ALA A 428 8.22 -12.25 -0.88
C ALA A 428 6.99 -12.79 -1.62
N TYR A 429 7.23 -13.69 -2.58
CA TYR A 429 6.14 -14.25 -3.38
C TYR A 429 5.27 -15.19 -2.56
N PRO A 430 3.94 -14.96 -2.54
CA PRO A 430 3.04 -15.87 -1.88
C PRO A 430 2.89 -17.17 -2.68
N SER A 431 3.10 -18.29 -2.00
CA SER A 431 2.69 -19.61 -2.44
C SER A 431 1.36 -19.94 -1.76
N CYS A 432 0.28 -19.87 -2.53
CA CYS A 432 -1.08 -20.04 -2.03
C CYS A 432 -1.81 -21.23 -2.63
N ILE A 433 -2.69 -21.85 -1.85
CA ILE A 433 -3.73 -22.76 -2.37
C ILE A 433 -4.91 -21.96 -2.93
N ARG A 434 -5.79 -22.58 -3.71
CA ARG A 434 -7.11 -22.00 -3.97
C ARG A 434 -7.88 -21.93 -2.66
N TRP A 435 -8.51 -20.80 -2.41
CA TRP A 435 -9.29 -20.58 -1.19
C TRP A 435 -10.59 -19.86 -1.53
N SER A 436 -11.70 -20.46 -1.12
CA SER A 436 -13.01 -19.84 -1.12
C SER A 436 -13.42 -19.60 0.32
N PHE A 437 -14.14 -18.53 0.55
CA PHE A 437 -14.52 -18.09 1.89
C PHE A 437 -15.94 -17.59 1.90
N SER A 438 -16.55 -17.64 3.09
CA SER A 438 -17.84 -17.03 3.35
C SER A 438 -17.70 -15.66 4.00
N LYS A 439 -18.69 -14.80 3.79
CA LYS A 439 -18.89 -13.57 4.55
C LYS A 439 -18.90 -13.88 6.04
N GLY A 440 -18.11 -13.15 6.79
CA GLY A 440 -17.96 -13.35 8.22
C GLY A 440 -16.88 -14.36 8.62
N GLU A 441 -16.34 -15.14 7.67
CA GLU A 441 -15.20 -16.02 7.90
C GLU A 441 -13.97 -15.21 8.29
N VAL A 442 -13.14 -15.74 9.18
CA VAL A 442 -11.94 -15.06 9.67
C VAL A 442 -10.71 -15.71 9.06
N PHE A 443 -9.76 -14.90 8.60
CA PHE A 443 -8.40 -15.35 8.36
C PHE A 443 -7.42 -14.70 9.32
N THR A 444 -6.32 -15.38 9.61
CA THR A 444 -5.25 -14.92 10.50
C THR A 444 -3.92 -14.91 9.75
N SER A 445 -3.24 -13.78 9.79
CA SER A 445 -1.85 -13.61 9.35
C SER A 445 -0.92 -13.76 10.54
N VAL A 446 0.20 -14.45 10.36
CA VAL A 446 1.32 -14.51 11.32
C VAL A 446 2.61 -14.19 10.58
N ALA A 447 3.20 -13.04 10.89
CA ALA A 447 4.47 -12.58 10.35
C ALA A 447 5.61 -12.84 11.34
N PHE A 448 6.69 -13.44 10.86
CA PHE A 448 7.90 -13.74 11.62
C PHE A 448 9.00 -12.77 11.25
N ASN A 449 9.60 -12.14 12.26
CA ASN A 449 10.73 -11.24 12.12
C ASN A 449 11.89 -11.73 12.98
N GLY A 450 13.13 -11.49 12.57
CA GLY A 450 14.25 -11.84 13.42
C GLY A 450 15.60 -11.30 12.96
N PRO A 451 16.69 -11.95 13.40
CA PRO A 451 18.05 -11.48 13.16
C PRO A 451 18.35 -11.23 11.69
N ILE A 452 18.99 -10.10 11.42
CA ILE A 452 19.47 -9.74 10.08
C ILE A 452 20.83 -10.42 9.85
N ASP A 453 20.92 -11.29 8.84
CA ASP A 453 22.15 -12.03 8.49
C ASP A 453 23.14 -11.20 7.64
N PHE A 454 23.17 -9.87 7.83
CA PHE A 454 23.94 -8.95 7.00
C PHE A 454 24.85 -8.05 7.85
N ASP A 455 26.15 -8.33 7.80
CA ASP A 455 27.25 -7.43 8.21
C ASP A 455 27.39 -6.22 7.26
N VAL A 456 26.28 -5.56 6.92
CA VAL A 456 26.33 -4.33 6.15
C VAL A 456 26.30 -3.20 7.16
N PRO A 457 27.40 -2.43 7.34
CA PRO A 457 27.33 -1.17 8.07
C PRO A 457 26.22 -0.37 7.42
N GLU A 458 25.15 -0.11 8.17
CA GLU A 458 23.97 0.53 7.61
C GLU A 458 24.43 1.84 6.95
N PRO A 459 24.08 2.10 5.68
CA PRO A 459 23.89 3.47 5.32
C PRO A 459 22.69 3.94 6.16
N ASN A 460 23.00 4.73 7.20
CA ASN A 460 22.19 5.56 8.12
C ASN A 460 20.98 6.32 7.54
N VAL A 461 20.39 5.90 6.44
CA VAL A 461 19.72 6.82 5.53
C VAL A 461 18.20 6.63 5.53
N PHE A 462 17.68 5.43 5.77
CA PHE A 462 16.23 5.18 5.60
C PHE A 462 15.40 5.21 6.86
N TRP A 463 16.00 5.06 8.03
CA TRP A 463 15.26 4.93 9.28
C TRP A 463 15.96 5.55 10.48
N ASP A 464 17.12 6.20 10.36
CA ASP A 464 17.83 6.72 11.53
C ASP A 464 16.99 7.70 12.35
N GLY A 465 16.12 8.50 11.71
CA GLY A 465 15.21 9.39 12.46
C GLY A 465 14.23 8.64 13.37
N VAL A 466 13.80 7.45 12.96
CA VAL A 466 12.83 6.58 13.64
C VAL A 466 13.53 5.56 14.55
N GLY A 467 14.57 4.90 14.04
CA GLY A 467 15.45 3.95 14.72
C GLY A 467 16.32 4.59 15.80
N GLN A 468 16.58 5.90 15.76
CA GLN A 468 17.11 6.62 16.93
C GLN A 468 16.12 6.61 18.11
N ARG A 469 14.80 6.58 17.85
CA ARG A 469 13.80 6.51 18.92
C ARG A 469 13.63 5.10 19.48
N LEU A 470 13.88 4.06 18.67
CA LEU A 470 13.83 2.66 19.08
C LEU A 470 15.10 1.90 18.62
N PRO A 471 16.24 2.05 19.33
CA PRO A 471 17.48 1.42 18.95
C PRO A 471 17.34 -0.11 18.81
N GLY A 472 17.88 -0.66 17.72
CA GLY A 472 17.87 -2.10 17.49
C GLY A 472 16.59 -2.65 16.87
N THR A 473 15.61 -1.81 16.51
CA THR A 473 14.45 -2.23 15.74
C THR A 473 14.50 -1.75 14.28
N MET A 474 13.63 -2.31 13.45
CA MET A 474 13.38 -1.90 12.07
C MET A 474 11.87 -1.72 11.90
N ALA A 475 11.46 -0.62 11.26
CA ALA A 475 10.07 -0.44 10.87
C ALA A 475 9.64 -1.59 9.96
N GLN A 476 8.46 -2.14 10.21
CA GLN A 476 7.91 -3.28 9.50
C GLN A 476 6.45 -3.10 9.18
N HIS A 477 6.04 -3.79 8.12
CA HIS A 477 4.64 -4.00 7.80
C HIS A 477 4.40 -5.45 7.41
N SER A 478 3.15 -5.87 7.54
CA SER A 478 2.65 -7.14 7.01
C SER A 478 1.38 -6.82 6.25
N ILE A 479 1.54 -6.28 5.05
CA ILE A 479 0.44 -5.80 4.21
C ILE A 479 0.08 -6.90 3.24
N TYR A 480 -1.18 -7.28 3.25
CA TYR A 480 -1.76 -8.12 2.22
C TYR A 480 -2.65 -7.28 1.34
N ILE A 481 -2.60 -7.55 0.04
CA ILE A 481 -3.64 -7.15 -0.87
C ILE A 481 -4.24 -8.41 -1.45
N PHE A 482 -5.41 -8.73 -0.93
CA PHE A 482 -6.14 -9.93 -1.22
C PHE A 482 -7.12 -9.64 -2.37
N PHE A 483 -6.86 -10.16 -3.57
CA PHE A 483 -7.74 -10.03 -4.72
C PHE A 483 -8.67 -11.23 -4.81
N TYR A 484 -9.94 -10.98 -5.03
CA TYR A 484 -10.96 -12.02 -5.03
C TYR A 484 -12.13 -11.69 -5.95
N LEU A 485 -12.88 -12.73 -6.28
CA LEU A 485 -14.11 -12.65 -7.04
C LEU A 485 -15.28 -12.84 -6.08
N PRO A 486 -16.14 -11.83 -5.89
CA PRO A 486 -17.34 -11.98 -5.09
C PRO A 486 -18.27 -13.04 -5.70
N THR A 487 -18.85 -13.91 -4.88
CA THR A 487 -19.77 -14.98 -5.34
C THR A 487 -21.22 -14.74 -4.97
N ASP A 488 -21.49 -13.88 -3.99
CA ASP A 488 -22.83 -13.54 -3.49
C ASP A 488 -23.45 -12.31 -4.19
N GLN A 489 -22.67 -11.58 -4.99
CA GLN A 489 -23.12 -10.36 -5.67
C GLN A 489 -23.62 -10.67 -7.09
N PRO A 490 -24.82 -10.18 -7.49
CA PRO A 490 -25.22 -10.24 -8.88
C PRO A 490 -24.21 -9.43 -9.73
N PRO A 491 -23.86 -9.87 -10.95
CA PRO A 491 -22.86 -9.21 -11.80
C PRO A 491 -23.10 -7.71 -12.08
N SER A 492 -24.33 -7.23 -11.83
CA SER A 492 -24.77 -5.85 -12.05
C SER A 492 -24.50 -4.90 -10.88
N GLN A 493 -24.06 -5.38 -9.71
CA GLN A 493 -23.70 -4.48 -8.60
C GLN A 493 -22.23 -4.07 -8.72
N ASP A 494 -21.99 -2.75 -8.67
CA ASP A 494 -20.66 -2.16 -8.66
C ASP A 494 -20.02 -2.40 -7.29
N THR A 495 -19.51 -3.61 -7.08
CA THR A 495 -18.65 -3.89 -5.93
C THR A 495 -17.40 -3.01 -6.07
N PRO A 496 -17.06 -2.19 -5.06
CA PRO A 496 -15.88 -1.33 -5.15
C PRO A 496 -14.63 -2.17 -5.43
N ALA A 497 -13.80 -1.76 -6.40
CA ALA A 497 -12.56 -2.47 -6.72
C ALA A 497 -11.60 -2.63 -5.52
N SER A 498 -11.75 -1.81 -4.48
CA SER A 498 -10.93 -1.93 -3.28
C SER A 498 -11.69 -1.51 -2.02
N ARG A 499 -11.48 -2.28 -0.95
CA ARG A 499 -11.91 -1.97 0.41
C ARG A 499 -10.69 -1.97 1.32
N TYR A 500 -10.70 -1.08 2.30
CA TYR A 500 -9.64 -0.92 3.28
C TYR A 500 -10.19 -1.16 4.69
N TYR A 501 -9.42 -1.88 5.51
CA TYR A 501 -9.80 -2.24 6.88
C TYR A 501 -8.68 -1.84 7.84
N PHE A 502 -9.02 -1.01 8.83
CA PHE A 502 -8.23 -0.80 10.04
C PHE A 502 -8.58 -1.87 11.08
N PHE A 503 -7.64 -2.26 11.92
CA PHE A 503 -7.80 -3.42 12.80
C PHE A 503 -8.02 -3.01 14.26
N SER A 504 -8.68 -3.93 14.95
CA SER A 504 -8.48 -4.25 16.35
C SER A 504 -8.85 -5.73 16.50
N ASP A 505 -8.18 -6.47 17.39
CA ASP A 505 -8.42 -7.90 17.65
C ASP A 505 -9.93 -8.20 17.76
N CYS A 506 -10.50 -8.83 16.72
CA CYS A 506 -11.95 -8.95 16.57
C CYS A 506 -12.61 -9.95 17.51
N ASP A 507 -11.81 -10.83 18.13
CA ASP A 507 -12.30 -11.95 18.92
C ASP A 507 -11.65 -11.99 20.33
N GLY A 508 -11.00 -10.90 20.75
CA GLY A 508 -10.39 -10.79 22.08
C GLY A 508 -11.42 -11.00 23.20
N PRO A 509 -11.19 -11.95 24.14
CA PRO A 509 -12.10 -12.23 25.25
C PRO A 509 -12.15 -11.02 26.21
N GLY A 510 -13.10 -10.12 25.98
CA GLY A 510 -13.31 -8.96 26.85
C GLY A 510 -13.97 -7.74 26.21
N ASN A 511 -14.14 -7.69 24.88
CA ASN A 511 -14.70 -6.51 24.22
C ASN A 511 -15.79 -6.82 23.16
N PRO A 512 -16.96 -7.35 23.56
CA PRO A 512 -18.07 -7.64 22.65
C PRO A 512 -18.70 -6.39 22.00
N GLN A 513 -18.20 -5.18 22.28
CA GLN A 513 -18.70 -3.92 21.73
C GLN A 513 -17.73 -3.20 20.80
N VAL A 514 -16.48 -3.66 20.64
CA VAL A 514 -15.68 -3.25 19.48
C VAL A 514 -16.20 -4.04 18.29
N GLN A 515 -17.30 -3.54 17.76
CA GLN A 515 -17.78 -3.92 16.46
C GLN A 515 -16.61 -3.78 15.48
N CYS A 516 -16.10 -4.90 14.97
CA CYS A 516 -15.28 -4.96 13.76
C CYS A 516 -16.16 -4.56 12.56
N LEU A 517 -16.67 -3.34 12.62
CA LEU A 517 -17.24 -2.70 11.46
C LEU A 517 -16.06 -2.39 10.54
N PRO A 518 -16.19 -2.64 9.23
CA PRO A 518 -15.34 -1.92 8.29
C PRO A 518 -15.36 -0.45 8.70
N TYR A 519 -14.18 0.13 8.91
CA TYR A 519 -14.07 1.58 8.97
C TYR A 519 -14.28 2.09 7.53
N GLN A 520 -15.51 2.02 7.04
CA GLN A 520 -15.93 2.68 5.81
C GLN A 520 -16.06 4.15 6.14
N VAL A 521 -15.00 4.92 5.87
CA VAL A 521 -15.09 6.37 5.90
C VAL A 521 -15.92 6.81 4.69
N HIS A 522 -17.25 6.81 4.82
CA HIS A 522 -18.11 7.61 3.95
C HIS A 522 -18.02 9.06 4.46
N THR A 523 -17.11 9.86 3.88
CA THR A 523 -16.81 11.24 4.32
C THR A 523 -17.87 12.28 4.00
N SER A 524 -19.01 11.92 3.39
CA SER A 524 -20.14 12.84 3.31
C SER A 524 -20.85 12.91 4.68
N HIS A 525 -20.30 13.68 5.62
CA HIS A 525 -20.86 14.03 6.93
C HIS A 525 -20.89 12.92 8.00
N VAL A 526 -19.80 12.76 8.76
CA VAL A 526 -19.82 12.00 10.01
C VAL A 526 -19.98 12.94 11.21
N LYS A 527 -21.13 12.84 11.88
CA LYS A 527 -21.32 13.20 13.30
C LYS A 527 -21.28 11.89 14.08
N ALA A 528 -20.21 11.62 14.83
CA ALA A 528 -20.17 10.46 15.71
C ALA A 528 -21.00 10.74 16.98
N LEU A 529 -21.97 9.87 17.26
CA LEU A 529 -22.73 9.86 18.51
C LEU A 529 -22.17 8.73 19.38
N VAL A 530 -21.41 9.08 20.41
CA VAL A 530 -20.91 8.11 21.40
C VAL A 530 -21.91 8.03 22.54
N HIS A 531 -22.49 6.86 22.78
CA HIS A 531 -23.36 6.61 23.94
C HIS A 531 -22.53 6.16 25.15
N TRP A 532 -22.49 7.00 26.19
CA TRP A 532 -21.89 6.68 27.48
C TRP A 532 -22.98 6.16 28.44
N PRO A 533 -22.76 5.08 29.21
CA PRO A 533 -23.72 4.67 30.23
C PRO A 533 -23.87 5.79 31.29
N LYS A 534 -25.13 6.17 31.58
CA LYS A 534 -25.59 7.22 32.52
C LYS A 534 -25.78 8.63 31.93
N GLY A 535 -26.54 8.74 30.84
CA GLY A 535 -27.29 9.96 30.52
C GLY A 535 -26.47 11.19 30.13
N SER A 536 -25.24 10.99 29.66
CA SER A 536 -24.37 12.06 29.14
C SER A 536 -24.16 11.85 27.65
N LEU A 537 -24.37 12.92 26.87
CA LEU A 537 -24.19 12.93 25.42
C LEU A 537 -22.86 13.63 25.12
N LEU A 538 -21.89 12.89 24.55
CA LEU A 538 -20.64 13.50 24.08
C LEU A 538 -20.77 13.77 22.58
N LEU A 539 -20.83 15.05 22.22
CA LEU A 539 -20.77 15.50 20.83
C LEU A 539 -19.31 15.76 20.48
N VAL A 540 -18.71 14.88 19.69
CA VAL A 540 -17.39 15.11 19.12
C VAL A 540 -17.59 15.52 17.67
N SER A 541 -17.45 16.82 17.37
CA SER A 541 -17.17 17.26 16.01
C SER A 541 -15.67 17.37 15.84
N GLY A 542 -15.15 16.90 14.72
CA GLY A 542 -13.74 17.00 14.40
C GLY A 542 -13.16 18.38 14.73
N SER A 543 -12.03 18.35 15.44
CA SER A 543 -11.02 19.41 15.53
C SER A 543 -11.09 20.46 16.64
N ILE A 544 -12.03 20.43 17.60
CA ILE A 544 -11.91 21.26 18.82
C ILE A 544 -12.48 20.49 20.03
N LEU A 545 -11.72 20.38 21.11
CA LEU A 545 -12.26 20.01 22.42
C LEU A 545 -13.10 21.20 22.93
N ILE A 546 -14.32 21.35 22.44
CA ILE A 546 -15.30 22.29 23.01
C ILE A 546 -15.82 21.61 24.27
N GLY A 547 -15.72 22.30 25.41
CA GLY A 547 -15.91 21.77 26.77
C GLY A 547 -17.11 20.83 26.99
N LEU A 548 -17.04 20.10 28.09
CA LEU A 548 -18.01 19.07 28.46
C LEU A 548 -19.40 19.70 28.72
N VAL A 549 -20.32 19.62 27.76
CA VAL A 549 -21.71 20.11 27.97
C VAL A 549 -22.53 19.03 28.66
N VAL A 550 -22.73 19.16 29.97
CA VAL A 550 -23.62 18.26 30.74
C VAL A 550 -25.05 18.80 30.69
N LEU A 551 -25.91 18.18 29.87
CA LEU A 551 -27.35 18.48 29.85
C LEU A 551 -28.07 17.71 30.97
N ARG A 552 -28.37 18.38 32.09
CA ARG A 552 -29.26 17.83 33.12
C ARG A 552 -30.70 18.24 32.85
N PHE A 553 -31.53 17.27 32.46
CA PHE A 553 -32.97 17.46 32.38
C PHE A 553 -33.60 17.28 33.76
N ARG A 554 -34.04 18.37 34.40
CA ARG A 554 -35.09 18.34 35.42
C ARG A 554 -36.35 18.92 34.80
N ARG A 555 -37.50 18.27 35.08
CA ARG A 555 -38.83 18.64 34.58
C ARG A 555 -39.03 20.16 34.65
N GLY A 556 -39.04 20.82 33.49
CA GLY A 556 -39.51 22.21 33.34
C GLY A 556 -38.51 23.29 32.93
N ALA A 557 -37.18 23.06 32.93
CA ALA A 557 -36.23 24.05 32.39
C ALA A 557 -34.86 23.43 32.05
N ALA A 558 -34.33 23.74 30.86
CA ALA A 558 -32.96 23.42 30.48
C ALA A 558 -32.02 24.51 31.01
N LYS A 559 -31.00 24.13 31.78
CA LYS A 559 -29.90 25.02 32.19
C LYS A 559 -28.64 24.50 31.51
N ILE A 560 -28.04 25.32 30.64
CA ILE A 560 -26.76 25.01 30.00
C ILE A 560 -25.66 25.51 30.94
N GLN A 561 -24.77 24.63 31.35
CA GLN A 561 -23.58 24.97 32.11
C GLN A 561 -22.37 24.52 31.28
N LEU A 562 -21.57 25.48 30.82
CA LEU A 562 -20.28 25.22 30.21
C LEU A 562 -19.27 24.96 31.33
N ILE A 563 -18.53 23.85 31.22
CA ILE A 563 -17.38 23.49 32.07
C ILE A 563 -16.13 23.55 31.21
#